data_AF-A0A855X7R6-F1
#
_entry.id   AF-A0A855X7R6-F1
#
_cell.length_a   1.000
_cell.length_b   1.000
_cell.length_c   1.000
_cell.angle_alpha   90.00
_cell.angle_beta   90.00
_cell.angle_gamma   90.00
#
_symmetry.space_group_name_H-M   'P 1'
#
loop_
_entity.id
_entity.type
_entity.pdbx_description
1 polymer ?
#
loop_
_entity_poly.entity_id
_entity_poly.type
_entity_poly.pdbx_seq_one_letter_code
_entity_poly.pdbx_strand_id
1 'polypeptide(L)'
;MSKGACILAHFADQEKLIPAAAKLSADRAISHWDAVDGHVHLVAWTSEPQAARDSIGTLEGVDRVTAYETAQPSSPIAPDPALCHAYVFIEAENAKRDQLMKALAGISGVTSVTAARGGCDLIALVSGETFSRVDVVIRDRIRSLDGVLRLKHNRIIDLKQL
;
A
#
# COMPACT_ATOMS: atom_id res chain seq x y z
N MET A 1 -12.63 -10.95 12.86
CA MET A 1 -13.42 -10.24 11.83
C MET A 1 -12.51 -9.19 11.24
N SER A 2 -12.14 -9.30 9.96
CA SER A 2 -11.46 -8.23 9.22
C SER A 2 -12.39 -7.02 9.17
N LYS A 3 -11.86 -5.82 9.46
CA LYS A 3 -12.65 -4.59 9.54
C LYS A 3 -12.50 -3.74 8.27
N GLY A 4 -11.60 -4.11 7.36
CA GLY A 4 -11.41 -3.46 6.08
C GLY A 4 -10.42 -4.21 5.19
N ALA A 5 -9.97 -3.53 4.15
CA ALA A 5 -8.99 -4.05 3.20
C ALA A 5 -8.10 -2.95 2.62
N CYS A 6 -6.93 -3.38 2.16
CA CYS A 6 -6.10 -2.65 1.22
C CYS A 6 -6.33 -3.24 -0.18
N ILE A 7 -6.89 -2.44 -1.09
CA ILE A 7 -7.16 -2.80 -2.48
C ILE A 7 -5.99 -2.32 -3.34
N LEU A 8 -5.46 -3.23 -4.15
CA LEU A 8 -4.40 -2.95 -5.11
C LEU A 8 -4.98 -3.07 -6.52
N ALA A 9 -4.77 -2.06 -7.36
CA ALA A 9 -5.15 -2.14 -8.76
C ALA A 9 -3.97 -1.91 -9.70
N HIS A 10 -3.87 -2.80 -10.68
CA HIS A 10 -3.03 -2.63 -11.83
C HIS A 10 -3.86 -2.01 -12.96
N PHE A 11 -3.21 -1.17 -13.74
CA PHE A 11 -3.76 -0.51 -14.91
C PHE A 11 -2.92 -0.98 -16.10
N ALA A 12 -3.55 -1.61 -17.09
CA ALA A 12 -2.90 -1.95 -18.35
C ALA A 12 -2.52 -0.69 -19.14
N ASP A 13 -3.29 0.38 -18.96
CA ASP A 13 -3.04 1.72 -19.51
C ASP A 13 -2.95 2.73 -18.36
N GLN A 14 -1.73 3.15 -18.02
CA GLN A 14 -1.47 4.06 -16.90
C GLN A 14 -2.04 5.47 -17.14
N GLU A 15 -2.25 5.89 -18.39
CA GLU A 15 -2.84 7.21 -18.69
C GLU A 15 -4.27 7.32 -18.16
N LYS A 16 -4.95 6.19 -17.96
CA LYS A 16 -6.31 6.12 -17.39
C LYS A 16 -6.36 6.32 -15.89
N LEU A 17 -5.22 6.35 -15.20
CA LEU A 17 -5.18 6.62 -13.75
C LEU A 17 -5.61 8.06 -13.41
N ILE A 18 -5.19 9.04 -14.23
CA ILE A 18 -5.55 10.45 -14.05
C ILE A 18 -7.07 10.68 -14.11
N PRO A 19 -7.81 10.24 -15.15
CA PRO A 19 -9.26 10.37 -15.19
C PRO A 19 -9.97 9.51 -14.13
N ALA A 20 -9.36 8.42 -13.67
CA ALA A 20 -9.90 7.60 -12.58
C ALA A 20 -9.84 8.30 -11.21
N ALA A 21 -8.87 9.19 -10.99
CA ALA A 21 -8.66 9.90 -9.72
C ALA A 21 -9.93 10.60 -9.20
N ALA A 22 -10.70 11.24 -10.09
CA ALA A 22 -11.93 11.93 -9.73
C ALA A 22 -13.02 10.96 -9.24
N LYS A 23 -13.14 9.78 -9.87
CA LYS A 23 -14.08 8.73 -9.46
C LYS A 23 -13.68 8.12 -8.12
N LEU A 24 -12.39 7.80 -7.96
CA LEU A 24 -11.84 7.25 -6.71
C LEU A 24 -12.08 8.18 -5.52
N SER A 25 -11.91 9.49 -5.73
CA SER A 25 -12.08 10.51 -4.68
C SER A 25 -13.55 10.78 -4.34
N ALA A 26 -14.47 10.50 -5.26
CA ALA A 26 -15.92 10.67 -5.05
C ALA A 26 -16.59 9.40 -4.49
N ASP A 27 -15.89 8.25 -4.52
CA ASP A 27 -16.42 6.97 -4.09
C ASP A 27 -16.40 6.84 -2.55
N ARG A 28 -17.58 6.64 -1.96
CA ARG A 28 -17.76 6.50 -0.51
C ARG A 28 -17.24 5.18 0.03
N ALA A 29 -17.13 4.15 -0.81
CA ALA A 29 -16.54 2.88 -0.42
C ALA A 29 -15.02 2.99 -0.25
N ILE A 30 -14.39 4.05 -0.77
CA ILE A 30 -12.94 4.25 -0.69
C ILE A 30 -12.65 5.32 0.37
N SER A 31 -11.99 4.92 1.46
CA SER A 31 -11.65 5.83 2.56
C SER A 31 -10.41 6.68 2.25
N HIS A 32 -9.44 6.10 1.55
CA HIS A 32 -8.21 6.76 1.13
C HIS A 32 -7.65 6.05 -0.10
N TRP A 33 -6.97 6.77 -0.98
CA TRP A 33 -6.24 6.15 -2.08
C TRP A 33 -4.98 6.95 -2.41
N ASP A 34 -3.98 6.24 -2.94
CA ASP A 34 -2.74 6.80 -3.43
C ASP A 34 -2.43 6.22 -4.82
N ALA A 35 -2.03 7.10 -5.73
CA ALA A 35 -1.34 6.68 -6.94
C ALA A 35 0.06 6.19 -6.55
N VAL A 36 0.50 5.10 -7.16
CA VAL A 36 1.81 4.53 -6.85
C VAL A 36 2.56 4.12 -8.11
N ASP A 37 3.89 4.17 -8.04
CA ASP A 37 4.82 3.61 -9.01
C ASP A 37 5.44 2.31 -8.44
N GLY A 38 5.23 1.19 -9.12
CA GLY A 38 5.69 -0.12 -8.69
C GLY A 38 5.01 -1.28 -9.43
N HIS A 39 4.61 -2.33 -8.71
CA HIS A 39 3.98 -3.53 -9.29
C HIS A 39 2.46 -3.38 -9.53
N VAL A 40 1.90 -2.30 -9.01
CA VAL A 40 0.52 -1.84 -9.17
C VAL A 40 0.57 -0.33 -9.32
N HIS A 41 -0.55 0.29 -9.72
CA HIS A 41 -0.60 1.74 -9.98
C HIS A 41 -1.50 2.48 -8.99
N LEU A 42 -2.30 1.73 -8.22
CA LEU A 42 -3.22 2.26 -7.23
C LEU A 42 -3.19 1.41 -5.96
N VAL A 43 -3.14 2.08 -4.81
CA VAL A 43 -3.39 1.50 -3.49
C VAL A 43 -4.57 2.24 -2.87
N ALA A 44 -5.62 1.53 -2.46
CA ALA A 44 -6.79 2.11 -1.83
C ALA A 44 -7.10 1.40 -0.50
N TRP A 45 -7.65 2.13 0.46
CA TRP A 45 -8.05 1.62 1.77
C TRP A 45 -9.56 1.76 1.94
N THR A 46 -10.19 0.75 2.53
CA THR A 46 -11.65 0.66 2.61
C THR A 46 -12.12 -0.14 3.81
N SER A 47 -13.29 0.20 4.37
CA SER A 47 -14.08 -0.65 5.28
C SER A 47 -15.09 -1.54 4.55
N GLU A 48 -15.27 -1.37 3.24
CA GLU A 48 -16.24 -2.05 2.38
C GLU A 48 -15.53 -2.77 1.21
N PRO A 49 -14.76 -3.86 1.47
CA PRO A 49 -13.85 -4.44 0.49
C PRO A 49 -14.50 -4.85 -0.83
N GLN A 50 -15.72 -5.41 -0.77
CA GLN A 50 -16.45 -5.85 -1.96
C GLN A 50 -16.88 -4.66 -2.82
N ALA A 51 -17.50 -3.64 -2.21
CA ALA A 51 -17.95 -2.44 -2.93
C ALA A 51 -16.78 -1.68 -3.55
N ALA A 52 -15.68 -1.50 -2.81
CA ALA A 52 -14.48 -0.85 -3.34
C ALA A 52 -13.83 -1.65 -4.47
N ARG A 53 -13.78 -2.98 -4.36
CA ARG A 53 -13.25 -3.86 -5.42
C ARG A 53 -14.09 -3.75 -6.69
N ASP A 54 -15.40 -3.79 -6.57
CA ASP A 54 -16.32 -3.71 -7.71
C ASP A 54 -16.21 -2.34 -8.38
N SER A 55 -16.20 -1.26 -7.59
CA SER A 55 -16.01 0.10 -8.11
C SER A 55 -14.69 0.27 -8.85
N ILE A 56 -13.56 -0.10 -8.22
CA ILE A 56 -12.23 0.00 -8.83
C ILE A 56 -12.12 -0.90 -10.07
N GLY A 57 -12.74 -2.08 -10.05
CA GLY A 57 -12.76 -3.01 -11.18
C GLY A 57 -13.51 -2.50 -12.41
N THR A 58 -14.37 -1.49 -12.26
CA THR A 58 -15.08 -0.85 -13.39
C THR A 58 -14.35 0.37 -13.97
N LEU A 59 -13.21 0.76 -13.39
CA LEU A 59 -12.42 1.86 -13.91
C LEU A 59 -11.79 1.48 -15.24
N GLU A 60 -11.81 2.42 -16.18
CA GLU A 60 -11.18 2.24 -17.48
C GLU A 60 -9.66 2.03 -17.30
N GLY A 61 -9.09 1.09 -18.05
CA GLY A 61 -7.67 0.75 -17.99
C GLY A 61 -7.29 -0.22 -16.88
N VAL A 62 -8.16 -0.51 -15.91
CA VAL A 62 -7.89 -1.53 -14.88
C VAL A 62 -8.06 -2.93 -15.46
N ASP A 63 -7.02 -3.75 -15.32
CA ASP A 63 -7.00 -5.16 -15.77
C ASP A 63 -6.91 -6.14 -14.60
N ARG A 64 -6.49 -5.69 -13.41
CA ARG A 64 -6.39 -6.54 -12.22
C ARG A 64 -6.65 -5.75 -10.94
N VAL A 65 -7.51 -6.32 -10.10
CA VAL A 65 -7.79 -5.83 -8.75
C VAL A 65 -7.58 -6.94 -7.73
N THR A 66 -6.81 -6.65 -6.69
CA THR A 66 -6.50 -7.59 -5.60
C THR A 66 -6.88 -6.94 -4.27
N ALA A 67 -7.43 -7.71 -3.33
CA ALA A 67 -7.78 -7.21 -2.01
C ALA A 67 -6.97 -7.96 -0.96
N TYR A 68 -6.29 -7.21 -0.09
CA TYR A 68 -5.66 -7.73 1.11
C TYR A 68 -6.50 -7.35 2.32
N GLU A 69 -7.04 -8.34 3.02
CA GLU A 69 -7.85 -8.10 4.21
C GLU A 69 -6.99 -7.57 5.36
N THR A 70 -7.47 -6.54 6.04
CA THR A 70 -6.76 -5.89 7.14
C THR A 70 -7.64 -5.78 8.38
N ALA A 71 -7.00 -5.71 9.55
CA ALA A 71 -7.70 -5.42 10.80
C ALA A 71 -8.07 -3.93 10.93
N GLN A 72 -7.49 -3.06 10.11
CA GLN A 72 -7.68 -1.60 10.12
C GLN A 72 -8.18 -1.13 8.74
N PRO A 73 -9.31 -0.41 8.67
CA PRO A 73 -9.94 -0.03 7.40
C PRO A 73 -9.34 1.19 6.70
N SER A 74 -8.39 1.88 7.33
CA SER A 74 -7.85 3.15 6.82
C SER A 74 -6.32 3.11 6.78
N SER A 75 -5.73 3.84 5.83
CA SER A 75 -4.30 4.17 5.87
C SER A 75 -3.99 4.81 7.23
N PRO A 76 -2.99 4.34 7.99
CA PRO A 76 -2.84 4.76 9.39
C PRO A 76 -2.48 6.25 9.56
N ILE A 77 -1.94 6.92 8.54
CA ILE A 77 -1.45 8.30 8.61
C ILE A 77 -1.61 8.97 7.23
N ALA A 78 -2.08 10.23 7.19
CA ALA A 78 -2.01 11.06 6.00
C ALA A 78 -0.52 11.35 5.67
N PRO A 79 -0.02 10.98 4.48
CA PRO A 79 1.40 11.16 4.15
C PRO A 79 1.82 12.62 4.32
N ASP A 80 2.92 12.88 5.04
CA ASP A 80 3.52 14.22 5.10
C ASP A 80 3.94 14.65 3.68
N PRO A 81 3.37 15.72 3.11
CA PRO A 81 3.66 16.13 1.74
C PRO A 81 5.11 16.60 1.54
N ALA A 82 5.85 16.88 2.63
CA ALA A 82 7.27 17.21 2.55
C ALA A 82 8.19 15.99 2.37
N LEU A 83 7.65 14.77 2.47
CA LEU A 83 8.40 13.53 2.40
C LEU A 83 7.96 12.66 1.21
N CYS A 84 8.89 11.84 0.74
CA CYS A 84 8.58 10.73 -0.15
C CYS A 84 8.07 9.54 0.67
N HIS A 85 7.08 8.82 0.14
CA HIS A 85 6.47 7.67 0.81
C HIS A 85 6.44 6.44 -0.09
N ALA A 86 6.44 5.25 0.49
CA ALA A 86 6.23 4.01 -0.23
C ALA A 86 5.48 2.99 0.63
N TYR A 87 4.55 2.28 0.01
CA TYR A 87 3.96 1.08 0.58
C TYR A 87 4.89 -0.10 0.36
N VAL A 88 5.10 -0.92 1.40
CA VAL A 88 5.91 -2.14 1.35
C VAL A 88 5.04 -3.31 1.79
N PHE A 89 4.79 -4.22 0.87
CA PHE A 89 4.03 -5.45 1.07
C PHE A 89 5.01 -6.58 1.36
N ILE A 90 4.87 -7.23 2.50
CA ILE A 90 5.86 -8.17 3.06
C ILE A 90 5.19 -9.54 3.24
N GLU A 91 5.79 -10.55 2.64
CA GLU A 91 5.52 -11.95 2.96
C GLU A 91 6.50 -12.39 4.05
N ALA A 92 5.99 -12.99 5.12
CA ALA A 92 6.71 -13.30 6.34
C ALA A 92 6.61 -14.79 6.69
N GLU A 93 7.66 -15.32 7.33
CA GLU A 93 7.57 -16.60 8.02
C GLU A 93 6.49 -16.51 9.10
N ASN A 94 5.49 -17.40 9.04
CA ASN A 94 4.33 -17.36 9.93
C ASN A 94 4.73 -17.35 11.43
N ALA A 95 5.76 -18.11 11.80
CA ALA A 95 6.27 -18.18 13.17
C ALA A 95 6.94 -16.87 13.66
N LYS A 96 7.39 -16.02 12.74
CA LYS A 96 8.11 -14.75 13.04
C LYS A 96 7.27 -13.51 12.76
N ARG A 97 6.04 -13.65 12.26
CA ARG A 97 5.19 -12.51 11.84
C ARG A 97 5.03 -11.45 12.94
N ASP A 98 4.72 -11.87 14.16
CA ASP A 98 4.47 -10.93 15.27
C ASP A 98 5.78 -10.26 15.74
N GLN A 99 6.92 -10.95 15.63
CA GLN A 99 8.24 -10.36 15.88
C GLN A 99 8.60 -9.33 14.81
N LEU A 100 8.36 -9.65 13.53
CA LEU A 100 8.58 -8.75 12.41
C LEU A 100 7.72 -7.50 12.51
N MET A 101 6.44 -7.64 12.88
CA MET A 101 5.56 -6.48 13.06
C MET A 101 6.13 -5.48 14.09
N LYS A 102 6.65 -5.99 15.22
CA LYS A 102 7.31 -5.15 16.24
C LYS A 102 8.64 -4.56 15.74
N ALA A 103 9.45 -5.35 15.04
CA ALA A 103 10.72 -4.89 14.50
C ALA A 103 10.53 -3.77 13.48
N LEU A 104 9.59 -3.93 12.55
CA LEU A 104 9.22 -2.93 11.55
C LEU A 104 8.78 -1.61 12.21
N ALA A 105 7.92 -1.69 13.24
CA ALA A 105 7.45 -0.52 13.96
C ALA A 105 8.57 0.24 14.69
N GLY A 106 9.70 -0.41 14.96
CA GLY A 106 10.89 0.20 15.58
C GLY A 106 11.89 0.81 14.58
N ILE A 107 11.70 0.64 13.27
CA ILE A 107 12.62 1.17 12.25
C ILE A 107 12.30 2.64 12.01
N SER A 108 13.31 3.51 12.19
CA SER A 108 13.21 4.91 11.77
C SER A 108 12.90 5.00 10.27
N GLY A 109 11.86 5.75 9.92
CA GLY A 109 11.33 5.86 8.56
C GLY A 109 10.12 4.94 8.30
N VAL A 110 9.83 3.95 9.14
CA VAL A 110 8.55 3.22 9.06
C VAL A 110 7.50 4.00 9.85
N THR A 111 6.50 4.54 9.16
CA THR A 111 5.45 5.36 9.77
C THR A 111 4.26 4.54 10.23
N SER A 112 4.01 3.39 9.60
CA SER A 112 2.95 2.50 10.01
C SER A 112 3.21 1.05 9.59
N VAL A 113 2.62 0.10 10.32
CA VAL A 113 2.65 -1.32 10.01
C VAL A 113 1.29 -1.94 10.32
N THR A 114 0.71 -2.63 9.35
CA THR A 114 -0.61 -3.28 9.48
C THR A 114 -0.50 -4.74 9.06
N ALA A 115 -1.12 -5.63 9.84
CA ALA A 115 -1.25 -7.04 9.46
C ALA A 115 -2.29 -7.21 8.35
N ALA A 116 -1.98 -8.06 7.38
CA ALA A 116 -2.79 -8.31 6.21
C ALA A 116 -2.96 -9.82 5.95
N ARG A 117 -3.93 -10.17 5.09
CA ARG A 117 -4.14 -11.52 4.54
C ARG A 117 -4.55 -11.44 3.08
N GLY A 118 -4.28 -12.49 2.29
CA GLY A 118 -4.74 -12.59 0.89
C GLY A 118 -3.68 -12.28 -0.17
N GLY A 119 -2.41 -12.13 0.22
CA GLY A 119 -1.27 -12.01 -0.71
C GLY A 119 0.00 -11.41 -0.10
N CYS A 120 -0.10 -10.86 1.10
CA CYS A 120 1.03 -10.55 1.97
C CYS A 120 0.60 -10.73 3.44
N ASP A 121 1.56 -10.72 4.36
CA ASP A 121 1.31 -10.87 5.80
C ASP A 121 1.34 -9.53 6.53
N LEU A 122 2.17 -8.59 6.06
CA LEU A 122 2.33 -7.26 6.64
C LEU A 122 2.39 -6.20 5.52
N ILE A 123 1.82 -5.04 5.79
CA ILE A 123 1.91 -3.84 4.95
C ILE A 123 2.56 -2.76 5.79
N ALA A 124 3.68 -2.21 5.34
CA ALA A 124 4.35 -1.09 5.99
C ALA A 124 4.25 0.17 5.11
N LEU A 125 4.09 1.33 5.73
CA LEU A 125 4.29 2.62 5.08
C LEU A 125 5.65 3.15 5.51
N VAL A 126 6.49 3.49 4.54
CA VAL A 126 7.86 3.98 4.76
C VAL A 126 7.95 5.40 4.20
N SER A 127 8.53 6.32 4.96
CA SER A 127 8.77 7.70 4.56
C SER A 127 10.25 8.09 4.65
N GLY A 128 10.62 9.12 3.89
CA GLY A 128 11.95 9.70 3.93
C GLY A 128 12.04 10.96 3.06
N GLU A 129 13.11 11.73 3.22
CA GLU A 129 13.31 13.00 2.50
C GLU A 129 13.38 12.84 0.97
N THR A 130 13.79 11.65 0.50
CA THR A 130 13.88 11.30 -0.92
C THR A 130 13.53 9.83 -1.10
N PHE A 131 13.09 9.44 -2.31
CA PHE A 131 12.89 8.02 -2.63
C PHE A 131 14.17 7.19 -2.44
N SER A 132 15.36 7.75 -2.70
CA SER A 132 16.63 7.07 -2.43
C SER A 132 16.81 6.74 -0.95
N ARG A 133 16.38 7.62 -0.03
CA ARG A 133 16.40 7.34 1.41
C ARG A 133 15.39 6.25 1.78
N VAL A 134 14.20 6.29 1.20
CA VAL A 134 13.16 5.26 1.37
C VAL A 134 13.69 3.90 0.91
N ASP A 135 14.30 3.82 -0.27
CA ASP A 135 14.85 2.58 -0.82
C ASP A 135 15.97 2.00 0.06
N VAL A 136 16.82 2.86 0.62
CA VAL A 136 17.86 2.46 1.58
C VAL A 136 17.26 1.84 2.84
N VAL A 137 16.21 2.45 3.41
CA VAL A 137 15.50 1.87 4.58
C VAL A 137 14.93 0.50 4.22
N ILE A 138 14.26 0.38 3.06
CA ILE A 138 13.66 -0.88 2.63
C ILE A 138 14.72 -1.96 2.43
N ARG A 139 15.83 -1.63 1.76
CA ARG A 139 16.89 -2.59 1.43
C ARG A 139 17.72 -2.99 2.65
N ASP A 140 18.13 -2.02 3.47
CA ASP A 140 19.15 -2.24 4.51
C ASP A 140 18.57 -2.47 5.89
N ARG A 141 17.28 -2.16 6.10
CA ARG A 141 16.60 -2.34 7.40
C ARG A 141 15.46 -3.33 7.34
N ILE A 142 14.63 -3.28 6.30
CA ILE A 142 13.43 -4.13 6.20
C ILE A 142 13.77 -5.49 5.60
N ARG A 143 14.38 -5.52 4.41
CA ARG A 143 14.73 -6.77 3.70
C ARG A 143 15.68 -7.67 4.49
N SER A 144 16.51 -7.09 5.35
CA SER A 144 17.48 -7.81 6.18
C SER A 144 16.89 -8.42 7.45
N LEU A 145 15.62 -8.18 7.78
CA LEU A 145 14.99 -8.75 8.96
C LEU A 145 14.83 -10.27 8.80
N ASP A 146 15.18 -11.00 9.86
CA ASP A 146 14.96 -12.43 9.93
C ASP A 146 13.46 -12.75 9.85
N GLY A 147 13.10 -13.67 8.95
CA GLY A 147 11.71 -14.03 8.67
C GLY A 147 11.06 -13.30 7.49
N VAL A 148 11.72 -12.33 6.85
CA VAL A 148 11.21 -11.74 5.60
C VAL A 148 11.48 -12.68 4.44
N LEU A 149 10.40 -13.17 3.80
CA LEU A 149 10.49 -14.08 2.66
C LEU A 149 10.54 -13.32 1.34
N ARG A 150 9.65 -12.33 1.19
CA ARG A 150 9.54 -11.48 0.00
C ARG A 150 9.07 -10.10 0.37
N LEU A 151 9.43 -9.13 -0.48
CA LEU A 151 8.90 -7.78 -0.42
C LEU A 151 8.61 -7.22 -1.80
N LYS A 152 7.55 -6.45 -1.89
CA LYS A 152 7.24 -5.57 -3.03
C LYS A 152 7.01 -4.18 -2.47
N HIS A 153 7.65 -3.17 -3.04
CA HIS A 153 7.37 -1.78 -2.69
C HIS A 153 6.69 -1.05 -3.85
N ASN A 154 5.89 -0.04 -3.53
CA ASN A 154 5.36 0.91 -4.50
C ASN A 154 5.48 2.32 -3.92
N ARG A 155 6.14 3.20 -4.67
CA ARG A 155 6.39 4.59 -4.29
C ARG A 155 5.12 5.40 -4.51
N ILE A 156 4.69 6.18 -3.53
CA ILE A 156 3.54 7.08 -3.69
C ILE A 156 3.96 8.24 -4.59
N ILE A 157 3.21 8.48 -5.66
CA ILE A 157 3.48 9.53 -6.64
C ILE A 157 2.37 10.57 -6.64
N ASP A 158 2.72 11.82 -6.91
CA ASP A 158 1.74 12.89 -7.09
C ASP A 158 1.34 12.96 -8.57
N LEU A 159 0.07 12.64 -8.86
CA LEU A 159 -0.46 12.70 -10.22
C LEU A 159 -0.46 14.10 -10.82
N LYS A 160 -0.34 15.17 -10.01
CA LYS A 160 -0.25 16.55 -10.51
C LYS A 160 1.12 16.91 -11.07
N GLN A 161 2.13 16.08 -10.81
CA GLN A 161 3.51 16.29 -11.23
C GLN A 161 3.93 15.38 -12.40
N LEU A 162 2.99 14.60 -12.95
CA LEU A 162 3.19 13.76 -14.14
C LEU A 162 2.93 14.51 -15.45
#